data_AF-A0A523YW36-F1
#
_entry.id   AF-A0A523YW36-F1
#
_cell.length_a   1.000
_cell.length_b   1.000
_cell.length_c   1.000
_cell.angle_alpha   90.00
_cell.angle_beta   90.00
_cell.angle_gamma   90.00
#
_symmetry.space_group_name_H-M   'P 1'
#
loop_
_entity.id
_entity.type
_entity.pdbx_description
1 polymer ?
#
loop_
_entity_poly.entity_id
_entity_poly.type
_entity_poly.pdbx_seq_one_letter_code
_entity_poly.pdbx_strand_id
1 'polypeptide(L)'
;MVKRWWMIDKLSNSLESAKIDKEICRKILQGWDRLPQKPKPAERATWMKKVIDRMDSLLEEEIRFKIREDCACCISSGTKRIKTMKRLIKENPDLGSFVAAVQDSGFLGATVELKKNTIYATFGVGHCVCTGINAAKEPVSITYCHCCKGHVIKLLEAAFKKPLRGEVFT
;
A
#
# COMPACT_ATOMS: atom_id res chain seq x y z
N MET A 1 21.99 13.62 -10.84
CA MET A 1 21.09 12.77 -10.02
C MET A 1 20.30 11.88 -10.97
N VAL A 2 20.46 10.56 -10.92
CA VAL A 2 19.74 9.64 -11.81
C VAL A 2 18.26 9.67 -11.42
N LYS A 3 17.38 10.03 -12.35
CA LYS A 3 15.93 10.02 -12.08
C LYS A 3 15.46 8.56 -12.04
N ARG A 4 15.05 8.08 -10.87
CA ARG A 4 14.51 6.72 -10.68
C ARG A 4 12.98 6.73 -10.57
N TRP A 5 12.37 5.56 -10.74
CA TRP A 5 10.93 5.38 -10.56
C TRP A 5 10.55 5.61 -9.09
N TRP A 6 9.58 6.49 -8.83
CA TRP A 6 9.23 6.99 -7.48
C TRP A 6 8.90 5.91 -6.44
N MET A 7 8.43 4.72 -6.84
CA MET A 7 8.18 3.64 -5.88
C MET A 7 9.47 3.11 -5.26
N ILE A 8 10.59 3.20 -5.98
CA ILE A 8 11.92 2.83 -5.50
C ILE A 8 12.32 3.79 -4.38
N ASP A 9 12.17 5.11 -4.59
CA ASP A 9 12.42 6.13 -3.57
C ASP A 9 11.57 5.87 -2.32
N LYS A 10 10.28 5.63 -2.51
CA LYS A 10 9.36 5.43 -1.40
C LYS A 10 9.70 4.20 -0.57
N LEU A 11 10.05 3.09 -1.21
CA LEU A 11 10.46 1.89 -0.51
C LEU A 11 11.82 2.08 0.20
N SER A 12 12.80 2.71 -0.46
CA SER A 12 14.10 3.05 0.14
C SER A 12 13.91 3.85 1.43
N ASN A 13 13.11 4.92 1.37
CA ASN A 13 12.85 5.77 2.52
C ASN A 13 12.14 5.00 3.65
N SER A 14 11.23 4.06 3.31
CA SER A 14 10.54 3.23 4.31
C SER A 14 11.50 2.27 5.01
N LEU A 15 12.40 1.63 4.25
CA LEU A 15 13.46 0.76 4.79
C LEU A 15 14.40 1.52 5.72
N GLU A 16 14.85 2.71 5.29
CA GLU A 16 15.72 3.59 6.08
C GLU A 16 15.03 4.08 7.35
N SER A 17 13.75 4.48 7.26
CA SER A 17 12.95 4.93 8.41
C SER A 17 12.73 3.81 9.43
N ALA A 18 12.62 2.56 8.96
CA ALA A 18 12.56 1.37 9.81
C ALA A 18 13.93 0.95 10.37
N LYS A 19 15.01 1.72 10.11
CA LYS A 19 16.37 1.46 10.58
C LYS A 19 16.91 0.09 10.15
N ILE A 20 16.50 -0.38 8.97
CA ILE A 20 17.04 -1.62 8.39
C ILE A 20 18.51 -1.39 8.03
N ASP A 21 19.34 -2.40 8.29
CA ASP A 21 20.75 -2.37 7.95
C ASP A 21 20.98 -2.03 6.47
N LYS A 22 22.01 -1.21 6.19
CA LYS A 22 22.28 -0.69 4.84
C LYS A 22 22.55 -1.79 3.83
N GLU A 23 23.24 -2.86 4.24
CA GLU A 23 23.55 -3.99 3.38
C GLU A 23 22.29 -4.81 3.09
N ILE A 24 21.40 -4.96 4.08
CA ILE A 24 20.06 -5.57 3.86
C ILE A 24 19.23 -4.70 2.90
N CYS A 25 19.20 -3.38 3.09
CA CYS A 25 18.52 -2.45 2.18
C CYS A 25 19.03 -2.60 0.74
N ARG A 26 20.36 -2.67 0.56
CA ARG A 26 21.01 -2.86 -0.74
C ARG A 26 20.60 -4.18 -1.39
N LYS A 27 20.53 -5.27 -0.62
CA LYS A 27 20.06 -6.58 -1.10
C LYS A 27 18.59 -6.52 -1.53
N ILE A 28 17.70 -5.97 -0.71
CA ILE A 28 16.27 -5.84 -1.01
C ILE A 28 16.04 -5.06 -2.30
N LEU A 29 16.76 -3.95 -2.49
CA LEU A 29 16.60 -3.06 -3.64
C LEU A 29 17.42 -3.49 -4.87
N GLN A 30 18.26 -4.53 -4.77
CA GLN A 30 19.19 -4.91 -5.83
C GLN A 30 18.51 -5.00 -7.22
N GLY A 31 19.16 -4.42 -8.22
CA GLY A 31 18.69 -4.34 -9.61
C GLY A 31 17.82 -3.12 -9.93
N TRP A 32 17.57 -2.23 -8.96
CA TRP A 32 16.81 -1.00 -9.17
C TRP A 32 17.48 -0.05 -10.18
N ASP A 33 18.81 -0.05 -10.21
CA ASP A 33 19.70 0.77 -11.05
C ASP A 33 19.62 0.41 -12.53
N ARG A 34 19.13 -0.80 -12.83
CA ARG A 34 18.95 -1.30 -14.19
C ARG A 34 17.56 -1.01 -14.76
N LEU A 35 16.62 -0.52 -13.94
CA LEU A 35 15.30 -0.15 -14.41
C LEU A 35 15.35 1.22 -15.09
N PRO A 36 14.66 1.39 -16.24
CA PRO A 36 14.47 2.72 -16.81
C PRO A 36 13.62 3.58 -15.87
N GLN A 37 13.67 4.91 -16.04
CA GLN A 37 12.88 5.85 -15.23
C GLN A 37 11.37 5.57 -15.31
N LYS A 38 10.89 5.09 -16.47
CA LYS A 38 9.50 4.70 -16.74
C LYS A 38 9.44 3.23 -17.17
N PRO A 39 9.60 2.28 -16.24
CA PRO A 39 9.59 0.86 -16.55
C PRO A 39 8.20 0.41 -17.00
N LYS A 40 8.18 -0.51 -17.97
CA LYS A 40 6.95 -1.13 -18.48
C LYS A 40 6.28 -1.95 -17.36
N PRO A 41 4.97 -2.19 -17.41
CA PRO A 41 4.25 -2.93 -16.37
C PRO A 41 4.91 -4.27 -15.99
N ALA A 42 5.30 -5.09 -16.98
CA ALA A 42 5.93 -6.39 -16.74
C ALA A 42 7.32 -6.28 -16.08
N GLU A 43 8.11 -5.27 -16.44
CA GLU A 43 9.43 -5.01 -15.84
C GLU A 43 9.28 -4.60 -14.37
N ARG A 44 8.33 -3.70 -14.08
CA ARG A 44 7.96 -3.28 -12.72
C ARG A 44 7.55 -4.47 -11.86
N ALA A 45 6.63 -5.28 -12.39
CA ALA A 45 6.10 -6.43 -11.67
C ALA A 45 7.18 -7.47 -11.38
N THR A 46 8.04 -7.76 -12.37
CA THR A 46 9.15 -8.70 -12.22
C THR A 46 10.14 -8.25 -11.16
N TRP A 47 10.56 -6.98 -11.20
CA TRP A 47 11.49 -6.44 -10.21
C TRP A 47 10.85 -6.35 -8.82
N MET A 48 9.60 -5.87 -8.73
CA MET A 48 8.89 -5.75 -7.46
C MET A 48 8.62 -7.10 -6.82
N LYS A 49 8.31 -8.15 -7.59
CA LYS A 49 8.23 -9.51 -7.06
C LYS A 49 9.54 -9.92 -6.39
N LYS A 50 10.69 -9.75 -7.05
CA LYS A 50 12.01 -10.04 -6.47
C LYS A 50 12.30 -9.22 -5.21
N VAL A 51 11.86 -7.96 -5.16
CA VAL A 51 11.96 -7.12 -3.96
C VAL A 51 11.18 -7.75 -2.81
N ILE A 52 9.93 -8.17 -3.05
CA ILE A 52 9.10 -8.80 -2.04
C ILE A 52 9.68 -10.16 -1.59
N ASP A 53 10.11 -11.01 -2.53
CA ASP A 53 10.74 -12.30 -2.22
C ASP A 53 11.98 -12.11 -1.31
N ARG A 54 12.78 -11.05 -1.56
CA ARG A 54 13.92 -10.69 -0.71
C ARG A 54 13.50 -10.13 0.64
N MET A 55 12.44 -9.34 0.72
CA MET A 55 11.91 -8.89 2.02
C MET A 55 11.43 -10.07 2.86
N ASP A 56 10.73 -11.03 2.26
CA ASP A 56 10.25 -12.23 2.95
C ASP A 56 11.39 -13.09 3.48
N SER A 57 12.50 -13.16 2.74
CA SER A 57 13.67 -13.97 3.10
C SER A 57 14.62 -13.30 4.09
N LEU A 58 14.65 -11.95 4.14
CA LEU A 58 15.66 -11.20 4.89
C LEU A 58 15.11 -10.47 6.12
N LEU A 59 13.79 -10.33 6.23
CA LEU A 59 13.14 -9.57 7.29
C LEU A 59 12.08 -10.40 7.99
N GLU A 60 12.01 -10.23 9.30
CA GLU A 60 10.90 -10.75 10.11
C GLU A 60 9.56 -10.21 9.62
N GLU A 61 8.52 -11.02 9.81
CA GLU A 61 7.19 -10.75 9.27
C GLU A 61 6.62 -9.40 9.69
N GLU A 62 6.64 -9.13 10.99
CA GLU A 62 6.12 -7.88 11.54
C GLU A 62 6.84 -6.66 10.94
N ILE A 63 8.15 -6.77 10.73
CA ILE A 63 8.99 -5.70 10.18
C ILE A 63 8.64 -5.45 8.71
N ARG A 64 8.61 -6.50 7.87
CA ARG A 64 8.29 -6.34 6.44
C ARG A 64 6.88 -5.81 6.25
N PHE A 65 5.90 -6.26 7.04
CA PHE A 65 4.53 -5.76 6.99
C PHE A 65 4.46 -4.28 7.34
N LYS A 66 5.13 -3.86 8.42
CA LYS A 66 5.19 -2.46 8.83
C LYS A 66 5.82 -1.56 7.76
N ILE A 67 6.95 -1.98 7.19
CA ILE A 67 7.61 -1.25 6.09
C ILE A 67 6.67 -1.05 4.90
N ARG A 68 5.89 -2.08 4.55
CA ARG A 68 4.95 -2.04 3.42
C ARG A 68 3.75 -1.14 3.71
N GLU A 69 3.21 -1.16 4.92
CA GLU A 69 2.17 -0.23 5.38
C GLU A 69 2.65 1.24 5.33
N ASP A 70 3.89 1.48 5.72
CA ASP A 70 4.48 2.82 5.68
C ASP A 70 4.77 3.28 4.25
N CYS A 71 5.10 2.34 3.36
CA CYS A 71 5.28 2.55 1.92
C CYS A 71 3.97 2.75 1.13
N ALA A 72 2.80 2.83 1.78
CA ALA A 72 1.48 2.97 1.15
C ALA A 72 1.47 3.94 -0.04
N CYS A 73 1.28 3.40 -1.24
CA CYS A 73 1.63 4.01 -2.52
C CYS A 73 0.91 5.33 -2.84
N CYS A 74 -0.18 5.68 -2.15
CA CYS A 74 -1.06 6.78 -2.58
C CYS A 74 -1.41 7.83 -1.53
N ILE A 75 -0.66 7.93 -0.43
CA ILE A 75 -0.99 8.86 0.65
C ILE A 75 0.23 9.69 1.00
N SER A 76 0.20 10.94 0.57
CA SER A 76 0.90 12.04 1.23
C SER A 76 -0.15 12.91 1.96
N SER A 77 0.28 13.57 3.03
CA SER A 77 -0.54 14.55 3.76
C SER A 77 -1.05 15.61 2.79
N GLY A 78 -2.37 15.88 2.80
CA GLY A 78 -2.99 16.90 1.93
C GLY A 78 -3.47 16.41 0.56
N THR A 79 -3.35 15.12 0.25
CA THR A 79 -3.92 14.53 -0.97
C THR A 79 -5.44 14.70 -1.06
N LYS A 80 -5.96 14.71 -2.31
CA LYS A 80 -7.42 14.72 -2.59
C LYS A 80 -8.14 13.64 -1.78
N ARG A 81 -7.57 12.44 -1.68
CA ARG A 81 -8.15 11.32 -0.91
C ARG A 81 -8.33 11.67 0.56
N ILE A 82 -7.29 12.16 1.23
CA ILE A 82 -7.37 12.59 2.64
C ILE A 82 -8.41 13.70 2.85
N LYS A 83 -8.44 14.70 1.96
CA LYS A 83 -9.43 15.78 2.03
C LYS A 83 -10.86 15.25 1.86
N THR A 84 -11.06 14.33 0.93
CA THR A 84 -12.36 13.67 0.73
C THR A 84 -12.77 12.87 1.95
N MET A 85 -11.89 12.03 2.52
CA MET A 85 -12.23 11.26 3.73
C MET A 85 -12.67 12.15 4.90
N LYS A 86 -11.96 13.27 5.12
CA LYS A 86 -12.32 14.28 6.13
C LYS A 86 -13.64 14.99 5.86
N ARG A 87 -14.04 15.10 4.59
CA ARG A 87 -15.32 15.68 4.18
C ARG A 87 -16.45 14.67 4.38
N LEU A 88 -16.26 13.45 3.89
CA LEU A 88 -17.26 12.38 3.96
C LEU A 88 -17.71 12.10 5.39
N ILE A 89 -16.78 12.02 6.35
CA ILE A 89 -17.13 11.78 7.76
C ILE A 89 -17.92 12.93 8.41
N LYS A 90 -17.84 14.15 7.88
CA LYS A 90 -18.63 15.30 8.36
C LYS A 90 -20.02 15.31 7.75
N GLU A 91 -20.12 14.92 6.48
CA GLU A 91 -21.39 14.85 5.73
C GLU A 91 -22.22 13.62 6.11
N ASN A 92 -21.58 12.59 6.68
CA ASN A 92 -22.17 11.28 6.99
C ASN A 92 -21.85 10.91 8.45
N PRO A 93 -22.66 11.36 9.43
CA PRO A 93 -22.34 11.24 10.85
C PRO A 93 -22.50 9.83 11.42
N ASP A 94 -23.32 8.97 10.80
CA ASP A 94 -23.42 7.55 11.16
C ASP A 94 -22.41 6.71 10.35
N LEU A 95 -21.93 5.61 10.97
CA LEU A 95 -20.89 4.79 10.37
C LEU A 95 -21.35 4.10 9.07
N GLY A 96 -22.64 3.78 8.96
CA GLY A 96 -23.22 3.13 7.77
C GLY A 96 -23.21 4.06 6.56
N SER A 97 -23.74 5.28 6.71
CA SER A 97 -23.72 6.29 5.64
C SER A 97 -22.30 6.69 5.26
N PHE A 98 -21.38 6.78 6.23
CA PHE A 98 -19.97 7.03 5.94
C PHE A 98 -19.37 5.93 5.06
N VAL A 99 -19.62 4.66 5.40
CA VAL A 99 -19.11 3.52 4.60
C VAL A 99 -19.72 3.50 3.20
N ALA A 100 -21.01 3.78 3.05
CA ALA A 100 -21.65 3.89 1.74
C ALA A 100 -21.03 5.01 0.89
N ALA A 101 -20.82 6.20 1.47
CA ALA A 101 -20.20 7.31 0.76
C ALA A 101 -18.73 7.04 0.40
N VAL A 102 -18.02 6.25 1.22
CA VAL A 102 -16.65 5.82 0.93
C VAL A 102 -16.62 4.75 -0.17
N GLN A 103 -17.57 3.82 -0.20
CA GLN A 103 -17.76 2.89 -1.32
C GLN A 103 -17.91 3.65 -2.63
N ASP A 104 -18.81 4.63 -2.68
CA ASP A 104 -19.08 5.44 -3.88
C ASP A 104 -17.86 6.26 -4.33
N SER A 105 -16.98 6.63 -3.40
CA SER A 105 -15.75 7.35 -3.73
C SER A 105 -14.71 6.50 -4.49
N GLY A 106 -14.78 5.17 -4.37
CA GLY A 106 -13.78 4.23 -4.92
C GLY A 106 -12.39 4.36 -4.29
N PHE A 107 -12.25 5.00 -3.13
CA PHE A 107 -10.94 5.29 -2.53
C PHE A 107 -10.39 4.18 -1.64
N LEU A 108 -11.20 3.25 -1.15
CA LEU A 108 -10.75 2.14 -0.30
C LEU A 108 -10.70 0.78 -0.99
N GLY A 109 -10.98 0.69 -2.28
CA GLY A 109 -10.96 -0.58 -3.01
C GLY A 109 -12.14 -0.69 -3.97
N ALA A 110 -12.36 -1.91 -4.45
CA ALA A 110 -13.50 -2.24 -5.30
C ALA A 110 -14.81 -2.35 -4.48
N THR A 111 -14.72 -2.96 -3.28
CA THR A 111 -15.83 -3.04 -2.34
C THR A 111 -15.41 -2.57 -0.95
N VAL A 112 -16.34 -1.95 -0.24
CA VAL A 112 -16.23 -1.44 1.12
C VAL A 112 -17.53 -1.79 1.85
N GLU A 113 -17.42 -2.60 2.89
CA GLU A 113 -18.58 -3.10 3.64
C GLU A 113 -18.41 -2.85 5.13
N LEU A 114 -19.52 -2.57 5.81
CA LEU A 114 -19.57 -2.51 7.27
C LEU A 114 -20.21 -3.80 7.80
N LYS A 115 -19.47 -4.56 8.62
CA LYS A 115 -20.04 -5.67 9.38
C LYS A 115 -19.82 -5.41 10.87
N LYS A 116 -20.92 -5.17 11.58
CA LYS A 116 -20.92 -4.71 12.98
C LYS A 116 -20.12 -3.42 13.11
N ASN A 117 -18.89 -3.49 13.60
CA ASN A 117 -18.00 -2.34 13.81
C ASN A 117 -16.67 -2.46 13.04
N THR A 118 -16.63 -3.35 12.04
CA THR A 118 -15.43 -3.60 11.21
C THR A 118 -15.71 -3.21 9.77
N ILE A 119 -14.84 -2.39 9.20
CA ILE A 119 -14.86 -2.00 7.79
C ILE A 119 -14.01 -2.99 7.00
N TYR A 120 -14.61 -3.65 6.02
CA TYR A 120 -13.97 -4.57 5.11
C TYR A 120 -13.72 -3.85 3.79
N ALA A 121 -12.50 -3.90 3.28
CA ALA A 121 -12.10 -3.26 2.04
C ALA A 121 -11.45 -4.28 1.11
N THR A 122 -12.07 -4.54 -0.04
CA THR A 122 -11.59 -5.53 -1.01
C THR A 122 -10.88 -4.85 -2.16
N PHE A 123 -9.65 -5.30 -2.47
CA PHE A 123 -8.87 -4.83 -3.60
C PHE A 123 -8.79 -5.91 -4.67
N GLY A 124 -9.16 -5.57 -5.91
CA GLY A 124 -9.00 -6.47 -7.05
C GLY A 124 -9.89 -7.70 -6.98
N VAL A 125 -11.02 -7.67 -7.70
CA VAL A 125 -11.89 -8.84 -7.84
C VAL A 125 -11.40 -9.67 -9.01
N GLY A 126 -10.91 -10.88 -8.73
CA GLY A 126 -10.38 -11.83 -9.74
C GLY A 126 -8.99 -11.51 -10.30
N HIS A 127 -8.43 -10.32 -10.05
CA HIS A 127 -7.07 -9.96 -10.46
C HIS A 127 -6.51 -8.80 -9.63
N CYS A 128 -5.17 -8.69 -9.52
CA CYS A 128 -4.56 -7.60 -8.78
C CYS A 128 -4.60 -6.26 -9.55
N VAL A 129 -5.03 -5.19 -8.88
CA VAL A 129 -5.15 -3.84 -9.44
C VAL A 129 -3.93 -2.93 -9.13
N CYS A 130 -2.95 -3.43 -8.40
CA CYS A 130 -1.82 -2.61 -7.94
C CYS A 130 -0.81 -2.35 -9.06
N THR A 131 -0.60 -1.09 -9.42
CA THR A 131 0.26 -0.67 -10.55
C THR A 131 1.72 -1.17 -10.51
N GLY A 132 2.21 -1.54 -9.33
CA GLY A 132 3.56 -2.08 -9.16
C GLY A 132 3.67 -3.57 -9.49
N ILE A 133 2.59 -4.35 -9.43
CA ILE A 133 2.62 -5.82 -9.63
C ILE A 133 1.46 -6.38 -10.46
N ASN A 134 0.56 -5.55 -10.99
CA ASN A 134 -0.61 -6.01 -11.77
C ASN A 134 -0.26 -6.77 -13.07
N ALA A 135 1.00 -6.76 -13.50
CA ALA A 135 1.50 -7.53 -14.63
C ALA A 135 2.44 -8.68 -14.20
N ALA A 136 2.39 -9.10 -12.93
CA ALA A 136 3.15 -10.24 -12.43
C ALA A 136 2.59 -11.52 -13.07
N LYS A 137 3.49 -12.36 -13.59
CA LYS A 137 3.14 -13.66 -14.17
C LYS A 137 3.04 -14.78 -13.13
N GLU A 138 3.65 -14.55 -11.98
CA GLU A 138 3.72 -15.48 -10.86
C GLU A 138 3.01 -14.88 -9.65
N PRO A 139 2.49 -15.71 -8.73
CA PRO A 139 1.97 -15.23 -7.45
C PRO A 139 3.00 -14.37 -6.71
N VAL A 140 2.50 -13.30 -6.08
CA VAL A 140 3.30 -12.41 -5.23
C VAL A 140 2.83 -12.60 -3.79
N SER A 141 3.76 -12.69 -2.86
CA SER A 141 3.49 -12.81 -1.43
C SER A 141 2.58 -11.71 -0.89
N ILE A 142 1.77 -12.05 0.13
CA ILE A 142 0.85 -11.14 0.81
C ILE A 142 1.56 -9.93 1.42
N THR A 143 2.87 -10.02 1.68
CA THR A 143 3.71 -8.87 2.07
C THR A 143 3.50 -7.67 1.15
N TYR A 144 3.29 -7.88 -0.15
CA TYR A 144 3.00 -6.76 -1.06
C TYR A 144 1.70 -6.02 -0.70
N CYS A 145 0.64 -6.76 -0.35
CA CYS A 145 -0.70 -6.27 -0.06
C CYS A 145 -0.77 -5.41 1.22
N HIS A 146 0.22 -5.49 2.11
CA HIS A 146 0.32 -4.59 3.26
C HIS A 146 0.46 -3.10 2.86
N CYS A 147 0.88 -2.81 1.62
CA CYS A 147 0.79 -1.47 1.05
C CYS A 147 -0.66 -0.97 0.95
N CYS A 148 -1.61 -1.84 0.56
CA CYS A 148 -3.04 -1.52 0.53
C CYS A 148 -3.61 -1.39 1.95
N LYS A 149 -3.19 -2.23 2.90
CA LYS A 149 -3.55 -2.06 4.31
C LYS A 149 -3.16 -0.69 4.84
N GLY A 150 -1.91 -0.28 4.64
CA GLY A 150 -1.44 1.04 5.03
C GLY A 150 -2.22 2.18 4.35
N HIS A 151 -2.63 1.98 3.10
CA HIS A 151 -3.51 2.90 2.38
C HIS A 151 -4.89 3.03 3.05
N VAL A 152 -5.53 1.91 3.38
CA VAL A 152 -6.84 1.91 4.05
C VAL A 152 -6.77 2.57 5.42
N ILE A 153 -5.82 2.12 6.26
CA ILE A 153 -5.65 2.62 7.64
C ILE A 153 -5.46 4.14 7.62
N LYS A 154 -4.49 4.66 6.86
CA LYS A 154 -4.20 6.10 6.83
C LYS A 154 -5.38 6.96 6.37
N LEU A 155 -6.20 6.46 5.43
CA LEU A 155 -7.40 7.19 4.98
C LEU A 155 -8.49 7.20 6.04
N LEU A 156 -8.73 6.08 6.70
CA LEU A 156 -9.72 5.97 7.76
C LEU A 156 -9.29 6.73 9.03
N GLU A 157 -8.02 6.64 9.42
CA GLU A 157 -7.46 7.43 10.54
C GLU A 157 -7.58 8.93 10.28
N ALA A 158 -7.42 9.38 9.03
CA ALA A 158 -7.63 10.78 8.68
C ALA A 158 -9.09 11.23 8.81
N ALA A 159 -10.05 10.33 8.59
CA ALA A 159 -11.48 10.59 8.82
C ALA A 159 -11.80 10.57 10.32
N PHE A 160 -11.48 9.48 11.02
CA PHE A 160 -11.88 9.26 12.40
C PHE A 160 -11.02 9.97 13.45
N LYS A 161 -9.84 10.48 13.06
CA LYS A 161 -8.86 11.14 13.95
C LYS A 161 -8.45 10.28 15.15
N LYS A 162 -8.43 8.96 14.97
CA LYS A 162 -8.01 7.98 15.97
C LYS A 162 -7.17 6.90 15.29
N PRO A 163 -6.22 6.27 16.01
CA PRO A 163 -5.44 5.18 15.46
C PRO A 163 -6.34 3.99 15.15
N LEU A 164 -6.04 3.29 14.06
CA LEU A 164 -6.74 2.08 13.64
C LEU A 164 -5.77 0.92 13.44
N ARG A 165 -6.31 -0.28 13.57
CA ARG A 165 -5.62 -1.53 13.23
C ARG A 165 -6.38 -2.20 12.10
N GLY A 166 -5.67 -3.02 11.35
CA GLY A 166 -6.24 -3.79 10.26
C GLY A 166 -5.43 -5.04 10.02
N GLU A 167 -6.03 -5.95 9.27
CA GLU A 167 -5.43 -7.21 8.87
C GLU A 167 -5.57 -7.34 7.35
N VAL A 168 -4.69 -8.12 6.74
CA VAL A 168 -4.79 -8.49 5.33
C VAL A 168 -5.04 -9.98 5.28
N PHE A 169 -6.02 -10.38 4.49
CA PHE A 169 -6.30 -11.75 4.14
C PHE A 169 -6.64 -11.79 2.66
N THR A 170 -6.40 -12.94 2.03
CA THR A 170 -6.60 -13.20 0.60
C THR A 170 -7.59 -14.31 0.40
#